data_AF-A0A285QB21-F1
#
_entry.id   AF-A0A285QB21-F1
#
_cell.length_a   1.000
_cell.length_b   1.000
_cell.length_c   1.000
_cell.angle_alpha   90.00
_cell.angle_beta   90.00
_cell.angle_gamma   90.00
#
_symmetry.space_group_name_H-M   'P 1'
#
loop_
_entity.id
_entity.type
_entity.pdbx_description
1 polymer ?
#
loop_
_entity_poly.entity_id
_entity_poly.type
_entity_poly.pdbx_seq_one_letter_code
_entity_poly.pdbx_strand_id
1 'polypeptide(L)'
;MIGRGQTVTDTDRIESRAVNIDATPTDVTTRCAAMGIAISSIEPLATRGTHVVLMNMSGASALRQAFGARVLLSQVKRNLWQARRSDALYGG
;
A
#
# COMPACT_ATOMS: atom_id res chain seq x y z
N MET A 1 -8.73 -7.04 27.03
CA MET A 1 -8.60 -7.58 25.66
C MET A 1 -9.69 -6.95 24.80
N ILE A 2 -9.34 -6.00 23.92
CA ILE A 2 -10.18 -5.59 22.77
C ILE A 2 -9.27 -4.85 21.79
N GLY A 3 -8.70 -5.60 20.84
CA GLY A 3 -8.01 -5.01 19.69
C GLY A 3 -9.07 -4.48 18.74
N ARG A 4 -9.14 -3.16 18.57
CA ARG A 4 -10.03 -2.53 17.59
C ARG A 4 -9.60 -2.99 16.20
N GLY A 5 -10.41 -3.82 15.56
CA GLY A 5 -10.35 -4.01 14.11
C GLY A 5 -10.73 -2.69 13.46
N GLN A 6 -9.74 -1.88 13.10
CA GLN A 6 -9.99 -0.64 12.38
C GLN A 6 -10.50 -1.00 10.99
N THR A 7 -11.80 -0.78 10.76
CA THR A 7 -12.38 -0.81 9.42
C THR A 7 -11.82 0.37 8.65
N VAL A 8 -11.05 0.08 7.59
CA VAL A 8 -10.53 1.09 6.69
C VAL A 8 -11.70 1.63 5.87
N THR A 9 -12.16 2.85 6.17
CA THR A 9 -13.25 3.51 5.44
C THR A 9 -12.80 3.86 4.02
N ASP A 10 -13.73 3.95 3.06
CA ASP A 10 -13.44 4.35 1.66
C ASP A 10 -12.67 5.69 1.55
N THR A 11 -12.81 6.59 2.51
CA THR A 11 -12.02 7.83 2.56
C THR A 11 -10.53 7.58 2.79
N ASP A 12 -10.16 6.65 3.69
CA ASP A 12 -8.76 6.34 4.00
C ASP A 12 -8.01 5.83 2.76
N ARG A 13 -8.67 5.07 1.89
CA ARG A 13 -8.06 4.63 0.64
C ARG A 13 -7.88 5.76 -0.38
N ILE A 14 -8.69 6.82 -0.36
CA ILE A 14 -8.47 7.98 -1.24
C ILE A 14 -7.29 8.82 -0.73
N GLU A 15 -7.11 8.88 0.58
CA GLU A 15 -6.04 9.65 1.24
C GLU A 15 -4.77 8.82 1.52
N SER A 16 -4.78 7.52 1.22
CA SER A 16 -3.60 6.67 1.44
C SER A 16 -2.67 6.68 0.24
N ARG A 17 -1.36 6.62 0.52
CA ARG A 17 -0.32 6.34 -0.49
C ARG A 17 -0.16 4.86 -0.82
N ALA A 18 -0.86 3.97 -0.11
CA ALA A 18 -0.76 2.53 -0.27
C ALA A 18 -1.90 1.95 -1.13
N VAL A 19 -1.57 1.06 -2.06
CA VAL A 19 -2.51 0.40 -2.97
C VAL A 19 -2.22 -1.10 -2.99
N ASN A 20 -3.26 -1.91 -2.89
CA ASN A 20 -3.19 -3.36 -3.13
C ASN A 20 -3.72 -3.63 -4.53
N ILE A 21 -2.94 -4.30 -5.37
CA ILE A 21 -3.25 -4.49 -6.79
C ILE A 21 -3.17 -5.97 -7.13
N ASP A 22 -4.19 -6.48 -7.80
CA ASP A 22 -4.19 -7.80 -8.41
C ASP A 22 -3.36 -7.82 -9.70
N ALA A 23 -2.05 -7.68 -9.53
CA ALA A 23 -1.05 -7.72 -10.59
C ALA A 23 0.31 -8.13 -10.02
N THR A 24 1.23 -8.58 -10.87
CA THR A 24 2.59 -8.92 -10.45
C THR A 24 3.38 -7.66 -10.10
N PRO A 25 4.45 -7.75 -9.27
CA PRO A 25 5.30 -6.61 -8.98
C PRO A 25 5.91 -5.98 -10.24
N THR A 26 6.22 -6.80 -11.25
CA THR A 26 6.73 -6.34 -12.55
C THR A 26 5.68 -5.51 -13.30
N ASP A 27 4.43 -6.00 -13.40
CA ASP A 27 3.35 -5.25 -14.06
C ASP A 27 3.09 -3.90 -13.37
N VAL A 28 3.07 -3.90 -12.04
CA VAL A 28 2.88 -2.68 -11.24
C VAL A 28 4.04 -1.70 -11.47
N THR A 29 5.28 -2.19 -11.45
CA THR A 29 6.48 -1.36 -11.68
C THR A 29 6.49 -0.77 -13.08
N THR A 30 6.24 -1.58 -14.10
CA THR A 30 6.15 -1.11 -15.50
C THR A 30 5.05 -0.06 -15.66
N ARG A 31 3.89 -0.27 -15.02
CA ARG A 31 2.79 0.70 -15.10
C ARG A 31 3.13 2.01 -14.39
N CYS A 32 3.73 1.95 -13.20
CA CYS A 32 4.18 3.15 -12.48
C CYS A 32 5.23 3.93 -13.30
N ALA A 33 6.21 3.24 -13.89
CA ALA A 33 7.22 3.87 -14.75
C ALA A 33 6.58 4.55 -15.97
N ALA A 34 5.64 3.89 -16.64
CA ALA A 34 4.91 4.46 -17.78
C ALA A 34 4.08 5.71 -17.40
N MET A 35 3.67 5.83 -16.14
CA MET A 35 2.90 6.96 -15.62
C MET A 35 3.78 8.03 -14.93
N GLY A 36 5.09 7.82 -14.84
CA GLY A 36 6.00 8.72 -14.10
C GLY A 36 5.75 8.74 -12.58
N ILE A 37 5.19 7.67 -12.01
CA ILE A 37 4.85 7.58 -10.59
C ILE A 37 6.01 6.95 -9.81
N ALA A 38 6.53 7.67 -8.82
CA ALA A 38 7.59 7.18 -7.94
C ALA A 38 7.04 6.21 -6.87
N ILE A 39 7.66 5.02 -6.79
CA ILE A 39 7.37 3.98 -5.81
C ILE A 39 8.28 4.15 -4.59
N SER A 40 7.70 4.07 -3.39
CA SER A 40 8.43 4.02 -2.11
C SER A 40 8.72 2.60 -1.64
N SER A 41 7.79 1.67 -1.81
CA SER A 41 7.99 0.24 -1.51
C SER A 41 7.07 -0.60 -2.39
N ILE A 42 7.52 -1.80 -2.73
CA ILE A 42 6.74 -2.77 -3.50
C ILE A 42 7.06 -4.18 -3.01
N GLU A 43 6.02 -4.95 -2.75
CA GLU A 43 6.14 -6.32 -2.24
C GLU A 43 4.98 -7.19 -2.73
N PRO A 44 5.23 -8.46 -3.11
CA PRO A 44 4.16 -9.39 -3.43
C PRO A 44 3.32 -9.67 -2.16
N LEU A 45 2.01 -9.79 -2.35
CA LEU A 45 1.10 -10.21 -1.29
C LEU A 45 1.17 -11.72 -1.08
N ALA A 46 1.02 -12.17 0.17
CA ALA A 46 1.18 -13.58 0.55
C ALA A 46 0.22 -14.55 -0.18
N THR A 47 -0.95 -14.06 -0.59
CA THR A 47 -1.97 -14.88 -1.27
C THR A 47 -2.00 -14.59 -2.77
N ARG A 48 -2.13 -13.31 -3.16
CA ARG A 48 -2.23 -12.87 -4.56
C ARG A 48 -2.06 -11.35 -4.65
N GLY A 49 -1.39 -10.90 -5.70
CA GLY A 49 -1.24 -9.49 -6.03
C GLY A 49 -0.01 -8.85 -5.40
N THR A 50 0.01 -7.52 -5.37
CA THR A 50 1.14 -6.69 -4.95
C THR A 50 0.65 -5.59 -4.02
N HIS A 51 1.35 -5.37 -2.91
CA HIS A 51 1.24 -4.16 -2.11
C HIS A 51 2.28 -3.16 -2.60
N VAL A 52 1.81 -1.97 -2.97
CA VAL A 52 2.68 -0.89 -3.41
C VAL A 52 2.39 0.36 -2.59
N VAL A 53 3.45 0.98 -2.10
CA VAL A 53 3.42 2.27 -1.43
C VAL A 53 4.07 3.28 -2.37
N LEU A 54 3.37 4.35 -2.69
CA LEU A 54 3.87 5.41 -3.58
C LEU A 54 4.38 6.60 -2.78
N MET A 55 5.16 7.47 -3.41
CA MET A 55 5.72 8.65 -2.71
C MET A 55 4.66 9.65 -2.27
N ASN A 56 3.52 9.72 -2.97
CA ASN A 56 2.45 10.68 -2.68
C ASN A 56 1.05 10.13 -3.01
N MET A 57 0.02 10.79 -2.46
CA MET A 57 -1.38 10.41 -2.64
C MET A 57 -1.86 10.57 -4.08
N SER A 58 -1.38 11.60 -4.79
CA SER A 58 -1.74 11.85 -6.19
C SER A 58 -1.38 10.68 -7.10
N GLY A 59 -0.16 10.16 -6.98
CA GLY A 59 0.28 8.96 -7.67
C GLY A 59 -0.57 7.74 -7.28
N ALA A 60 -0.94 7.61 -6.00
CA ALA A 60 -1.76 6.49 -5.54
C ALA A 60 -3.18 6.54 -6.14
N SER A 61 -3.78 7.72 -6.22
CA SER A 61 -5.07 7.94 -6.86
C SER A 61 -5.02 7.71 -8.37
N ALA A 62 -3.94 8.12 -9.04
CA ALA A 62 -3.74 7.82 -10.46
C ALA A 62 -3.58 6.32 -10.70
N LEU A 63 -2.82 5.62 -9.85
CA LEU A 63 -2.62 4.18 -9.95
C LEU A 63 -3.91 3.39 -9.68
N ARG A 64 -4.72 3.83 -8.70
CA ARG A 64 -6.05 3.25 -8.44
C ARG A 64 -6.97 3.34 -9.66
N GLN A 65 -6.98 4.49 -10.34
CA GLN A 65 -7.76 4.66 -11.56
C GLN A 65 -7.24 3.79 -12.70
N ALA A 66 -5.92 3.68 -12.86
CA ALA A 66 -5.30 2.89 -13.91
C ALA A 66 -5.59 1.37 -13.78
N PHE A 67 -5.67 0.86 -12.55
CA PHE A 67 -5.93 -0.56 -12.30
C PHE A 67 -7.42 -0.86 -12.06
N GLY A 68 -8.23 0.13 -11.69
CA GLY A 68 -9.69 0.03 -11.59
C GLY A 68 -10.15 -1.18 -10.79
N ALA A 69 -10.85 -2.11 -11.45
CA ALA A 69 -11.37 -3.34 -10.85
C ALA A 69 -10.29 -4.29 -10.29
N ARG A 70 -9.01 -4.10 -10.67
CA ARG A 70 -7.87 -4.87 -10.13
C ARG A 70 -7.34 -4.29 -8.81
N VAL A 71 -7.86 -3.17 -8.35
CA VAL A 71 -7.55 -2.65 -7.00
C VAL A 71 -8.27 -3.52 -5.98
N LEU A 72 -7.51 -4.17 -5.10
CA LEU A 72 -8.05 -5.05 -4.08
C LEU A 72 -8.66 -4.22 -2.95
N LEU A 73 -9.98 -4.35 -2.79
CA LEU A 73 -10.81 -3.43 -2.01
C LEU A 73 -10.81 -3.68 -0.49
N SER A 74 -10.27 -4.78 0.05
CA SER A 74 -10.38 -5.05 1.49
C SER A 74 -9.31 -5.96 2.09
N GLN A 75 -9.22 -5.90 3.43
CA GLN A 75 -8.23 -6.46 4.37
C GLN A 75 -7.25 -7.48 3.79
N VAL A 76 -6.21 -6.98 3.13
CA VAL A 76 -4.96 -7.73 3.16
C VAL A 76 -4.56 -7.77 4.63
N LYS A 77 -4.52 -8.98 5.24
CA LYS A 77 -3.77 -9.20 6.48
C LYS A 77 -2.34 -8.79 6.18
N ARG A 78 -2.04 -7.52 6.41
CA ARG A 78 -0.68 -7.01 6.34
C ARG A 78 0.01 -7.73 7.48
N ASN A 79 0.88 -8.69 7.18
CA ASN A 79 1.85 -9.14 8.17
C ASN A 79 2.52 -7.85 8.63
N LEU A 80 2.35 -7.51 9.90
CA LEU A 80 2.86 -6.26 10.45
C LEU A 80 4.32 -6.16 10.00
N TRP A 81 4.61 -5.14 9.21
CA TRP A 81 5.96 -4.76 8.89
C TRP A 81 6.69 -4.64 10.24
N GLN A 82 7.66 -5.53 10.49
CA GLN A 82 8.52 -5.44 11.67
C GLN A 82 9.45 -4.24 11.48
N ALA A 83 8.89 -3.03 11.60
CA ALA A 83 9.69 -1.87 11.92
C ALA A 83 10.24 -2.14 13.32
N ARG A 84 11.49 -2.59 13.41
CA ARG A 84 12.27 -2.45 14.63
C ARG A 84 12.34 -0.97 14.91
N ARG A 85 11.49 -0.47 15.81
CA ARG A 85 11.66 0.84 16.42
C ARG A 85 12.83 0.68 17.38
N SER A 86 14.01 1.15 17.00
CA SER A 86 15.02 1.52 17.98
C SER A 86 14.51 2.80 18.66
N ASP A 87 13.71 2.64 19.71
CA ASP A 87 13.55 3.68 20.71
C ASP A 87 14.64 3.43 21.77
N ALA A 88 15.77 4.08 21.58
CA ALA A 88 16.65 4.43 22.67
C ALA A 88 16.96 5.91 22.45
N LEU A 89 16.92 6.66 23.55
CA LEU A 89 17.33 8.06 23.69
C LEU A 89 16.22 9.12 23.59
N TYR A 90 15.25 9.06 24.51
CA TYR A 90 14.78 10.23 25.25
C TYR A 90 14.36 9.83 26.69
N GLY A 91 15.33 9.87 27.59
CA GLY A 91 15.21 9.93 29.05
C GLY A 91 16.58 10.38 29.55
N GLY A 92 16.75 11.53 30.19
CA GLY A 92 15.97 11.99 31.33
C GLY A 92 16.73 11.54 32.56
#